data_AF-A0A7C2WA76-F1
#
_entry.id   AF-A0A7C2WA76-F1
#
_cell.length_a   1.000
_cell.length_b   1.000
_cell.length_c   1.000
_cell.angle_alpha   90.00
_cell.angle_beta   90.00
_cell.angle_gamma   90.00
#
_symmetry.space_group_name_H-M   'P 1'
#
loop_
_entity.id
_entity.type
_entity.pdbx_description
1 polymer ?
#
loop_
_entity_poly.entity_id
_entity_poly.type
_entity_poly.pdbx_seq_one_letter_code
_entity_poly.pdbx_strand_id
1 'polypeptide(L)'
;GRIVGCSDPEETLVILVSDHGAKATTHRFQVARVLEEAGLLVFRQTEEGRRAVDWSRTKAIQQRSCYIYVNLKGRDPQGIVDPEDYEKVQEEIIHALYNYTDPETGKKPIALALKKQDARIIGLYGDRIGDVVYAITPDFGGQHGPHLPTARFGLGDLRGLFVMSGPGVKKGEILKRTVHLEDVVPTICYLAELPVPEHAEGAILYQALEDPNLKLNEMKKLRKNYERLQSAFEKEQALEHTYNV
;
A
#
# COMPACT_ATOMS: atom_id res chain seq x y z
N GLY A 1 0.46 20.31 -20.68
CA GLY A 1 0.42 21.37 -19.63
C GLY A 1 1.76 22.07 -19.55
N ARG A 2 1.86 23.25 -18.94
CA ARG A 2 3.10 24.06 -18.96
C ARG A 2 4.35 23.32 -18.44
N ILE A 3 4.21 22.49 -17.40
CA ILE A 3 5.32 21.70 -16.83
C ILE A 3 5.83 20.65 -17.84
N VAL A 4 4.93 19.82 -18.38
CA VAL A 4 5.25 18.81 -19.39
C VAL A 4 5.69 19.45 -20.72
N GLY A 5 5.27 20.68 -21.01
CA GLY A 5 5.68 21.41 -22.22
C GLY A 5 7.15 21.86 -22.20
N CYS A 6 7.82 21.80 -21.06
CA CYS A 6 9.24 22.13 -20.92
C CYS A 6 10.16 20.90 -21.00
N SER A 7 9.61 19.69 -21.09
CA SER A 7 10.39 18.45 -21.21
C SER A 7 10.57 18.03 -22.66
N ASP A 8 11.69 17.36 -22.96
CA ASP A 8 11.88 16.67 -24.23
C ASP A 8 11.11 15.33 -24.19
N PRO A 9 10.07 15.12 -25.02
CA PRO A 9 9.26 13.90 -24.97
C PRO A 9 10.03 12.63 -25.39
N GLU A 10 11.14 12.77 -26.11
CA GLU A 10 11.96 11.63 -26.57
C GLU A 10 13.05 11.25 -25.55
N GLU A 11 13.30 12.07 -24.53
CA GLU A 11 14.33 11.84 -23.51
C GLU A 11 13.79 11.88 -22.06
N THR A 12 12.53 12.33 -21.87
CA THR A 12 11.95 12.54 -20.53
C THR A 12 10.82 11.57 -20.23
N LEU A 13 10.98 10.80 -19.15
CA LEU A 13 9.89 10.05 -18.54
C LEU A 13 9.08 10.95 -17.60
N VAL A 14 7.78 11.04 -17.84
CA VAL A 14 6.81 11.76 -17.00
C VAL A 14 5.86 10.77 -16.37
N ILE A 15 5.77 10.80 -15.04
CA ILE A 15 4.80 10.01 -14.26
C ILE A 15 3.99 10.95 -13.39
N LEU A 16 2.66 10.80 -13.47
CA LEU A 16 1.71 11.47 -12.60
C LEU A 16 1.02 10.41 -11.75
N VAL A 17 1.13 10.54 -10.44
CA VAL A 17 0.59 9.60 -9.47
C VAL A 17 -0.16 10.35 -8.37
N SER A 18 -1.22 9.73 -7.86
CA SER A 18 -1.91 10.16 -6.64
C SER A 18 -1.67 9.13 -5.54
N ASP A 19 -1.43 9.59 -4.31
CA ASP A 19 -1.28 8.71 -3.15
C ASP A 19 -2.60 7.99 -2.79
N HIS A 20 -3.72 8.66 -3.02
CA HIS A 20 -5.05 8.08 -2.93
C HIS A 20 -6.04 8.85 -3.82
N GLY A 21 -7.23 8.30 -4.01
CA GLY A 21 -8.37 9.03 -4.57
C GLY A 21 -9.14 9.81 -3.50
N ALA A 22 -10.38 10.21 -3.80
CA ALA A 22 -11.23 10.93 -2.86
C ALA A 22 -12.71 10.58 -3.05
N LYS A 23 -13.46 10.62 -1.94
CA LYS A 23 -14.92 10.51 -1.93
C LYS A 23 -15.52 11.59 -1.04
N ALA A 24 -16.82 11.84 -1.23
CA ALA A 24 -17.55 12.75 -0.36
C ALA A 24 -17.59 12.24 1.10
N THR A 25 -17.65 13.19 2.03
CA THR A 25 -17.99 12.92 3.43
C THR A 25 -19.46 12.53 3.52
N THR A 26 -19.73 11.46 4.26
CA THR A 26 -21.06 10.83 4.36
C THR A 26 -21.43 10.62 5.83
N HIS A 27 -22.18 9.58 6.16
CA HIS A 27 -22.64 9.31 7.53
C HIS A 27 -21.45 9.12 8.47
N ARG A 28 -21.54 9.69 9.67
CA ARG A 28 -20.47 9.56 10.66
C ARG A 28 -20.52 8.15 11.24
N PHE A 29 -19.35 7.54 11.39
CA PHE A 29 -19.20 6.27 12.09
C PHE A 29 -18.04 6.38 13.07
N GLN A 30 -18.25 5.94 14.31
CA GLN A 30 -17.26 6.02 15.37
C GLN A 30 -17.08 4.63 15.99
N VAL A 31 -15.94 4.00 15.71
CA VAL A 31 -15.60 2.67 16.27
C VAL A 31 -15.58 2.70 17.80
N ALA A 32 -15.20 3.83 18.41
CA ALA A 32 -15.24 3.99 19.86
C ALA A 32 -16.61 3.68 20.46
N ARG A 33 -17.70 4.05 19.77
CA ARG A 33 -19.08 3.73 20.20
C ARG A 33 -19.33 2.22 20.17
N VAL A 34 -18.91 1.55 19.10
CA VAL A 34 -19.06 0.09 18.94
C VAL A 34 -18.32 -0.65 20.04
N LEU A 35 -17.08 -0.25 20.33
CA LEU A 35 -16.28 -0.86 21.38
C LEU A 35 -16.84 -0.58 22.77
N GLU A 36 -17.41 0.60 23.00
CA GLU A 36 -18.03 0.94 24.29
C GLU A 36 -19.32 0.15 24.53
N GLU A 37 -20.20 0.05 23.53
CA GLU A 37 -21.43 -0.74 23.61
C GLU A 37 -21.14 -2.24 23.83
N ALA A 38 -20.02 -2.74 23.29
CA ALA A 38 -19.54 -4.09 23.53
C ALA A 38 -18.79 -4.28 24.86
N GLY A 39 -18.60 -3.23 25.66
CA GLY A 39 -17.85 -3.28 26.92
C GLY A 39 -16.33 -3.47 26.77
N LEU A 40 -15.79 -3.26 25.57
CA LEU A 40 -14.37 -3.37 25.25
C LEU A 40 -13.61 -2.06 25.49
N LEU A 41 -14.30 -0.92 25.39
CA LEU A 41 -13.77 0.41 25.65
C LEU A 41 -14.57 1.05 26.80
N VAL A 42 -13.87 1.57 27.80
CA VAL A 42 -14.50 2.21 28.95
C VAL A 42 -13.97 3.62 29.10
N PHE A 43 -14.89 4.58 29.27
CA PHE A 43 -14.53 5.95 29.61
C PHE A 43 -14.84 6.24 31.08
N ARG A 44 -14.02 7.12 31.66
CA ARG A 44 -14.25 7.76 32.96
C ARG A 44 -14.34 9.26 32.78
N GLN A 45 -14.89 9.94 33.77
CA GLN A 45 -14.77 11.40 33.87
C GLN A 45 -13.50 11.78 34.63
N THR A 46 -12.79 12.80 34.15
CA THR A 46 -11.72 13.45 34.90
C THR A 46 -12.31 14.43 35.91
N GLU A 47 -11.49 14.89 36.85
CA GLU A 47 -11.87 15.90 37.85
C GLU A 47 -12.35 17.21 37.20
N GLU A 48 -11.88 17.51 35.98
CA GLU A 48 -12.28 18.68 35.19
C GLU A 48 -13.52 18.40 34.32
N GLY A 49 -14.21 17.27 34.53
CA GLY A 49 -15.40 16.87 33.78
C GLY A 49 -15.14 16.41 32.34
N ARG A 50 -13.88 16.18 31.95
CA ARG A 50 -13.53 15.71 30.60
C ARG A 50 -13.69 14.19 30.52
N ARG A 51 -14.15 13.70 29.37
CA ARG A 51 -14.22 12.26 29.09
C ARG A 51 -12.83 11.75 28.73
N ALA A 52 -12.32 10.78 29.49
CA ALA A 52 -11.02 10.16 29.28
C ALA A 52 -11.15 8.63 29.29
N VAL A 53 -10.25 7.93 28.59
CA VAL A 53 -10.21 6.46 28.60
C VAL A 53 -9.84 5.96 30.00
N ASP A 54 -10.60 5.00 30.51
CA ASP A 54 -10.26 4.24 31.72
C ASP A 54 -9.45 3.01 31.32
N TRP A 55 -8.13 3.16 31.36
CA TRP A 55 -7.19 2.11 30.98
C TRP A 55 -7.23 0.88 31.90
N SER A 56 -7.71 1.04 33.14
CA SER A 56 -7.82 -0.09 34.08
C SER A 56 -8.95 -1.07 33.70
N ARG A 57 -9.86 -0.64 32.83
CA ARG A 57 -11.05 -1.41 32.40
C ARG A 57 -11.18 -1.56 30.89
N THR A 58 -10.42 -0.79 30.12
CA THR A 58 -10.42 -0.83 28.65
C THR A 58 -9.59 -2.00 28.14
N LYS A 59 -10.22 -2.89 27.39
CA LYS A 59 -9.57 -4.03 26.71
C LYS A 59 -9.08 -3.68 25.31
N ALA A 60 -9.75 -2.76 24.61
CA ALA A 60 -9.42 -2.42 23.24
C ALA A 60 -9.61 -0.93 22.95
N ILE A 61 -8.74 -0.36 22.13
CA ILE A 61 -8.79 1.05 21.74
C ILE A 61 -8.55 1.18 20.24
N GLN A 62 -9.39 1.98 19.58
CA GLN A 62 -9.15 2.38 18.21
C GLN A 62 -8.08 3.49 18.18
N GLN A 63 -7.09 3.35 17.31
CA GLN A 63 -6.09 4.37 17.04
C GLN A 63 -5.87 4.55 15.54
N ARG A 64 -5.42 5.75 15.17
CA ARG A 64 -5.18 6.15 13.76
C ARG A 64 -6.46 5.95 12.94
N SER A 65 -6.35 5.46 11.72
CA SER A 65 -7.50 5.34 10.81
C SER A 65 -8.18 3.98 10.92
N CYS A 66 -7.43 2.89 10.78
CA CYS A 66 -7.96 1.53 10.56
C CYS A 66 -7.51 0.49 11.60
N TYR A 67 -6.90 0.93 12.71
CA TYR A 67 -6.32 0.02 13.70
C TYR A 67 -7.08 0.02 15.01
N ILE A 68 -7.26 -1.17 15.57
CA ILE A 68 -7.69 -1.40 16.94
C ILE A 68 -6.59 -2.19 17.64
N TYR A 69 -6.15 -1.70 18.78
CA TYR A 69 -5.14 -2.34 19.62
C TYR A 69 -5.81 -2.90 20.87
N VAL A 70 -5.41 -4.11 21.24
CA VAL A 70 -5.73 -4.77 22.51
C VAL A 70 -4.84 -4.16 23.60
N ASN A 71 -5.37 -3.88 24.78
CA ASN A 71 -4.60 -3.37 25.91
C ASN A 71 -3.89 -4.55 26.61
N LEU A 72 -2.79 -5.02 26.01
CA LEU A 72 -2.15 -6.31 26.29
C LEU A 72 -1.11 -6.20 27.42
N LYS A 73 -1.20 -7.08 28.42
CA LYS A 73 -0.22 -7.18 29.50
C LYS A 73 1.19 -7.47 28.96
N GLY A 74 2.18 -6.77 29.51
CA GLY A 74 3.58 -6.92 29.13
C GLY A 74 4.00 -6.16 27.85
N ARG A 75 3.03 -5.72 27.03
CA ARG A 75 3.28 -4.86 25.87
C ARG A 75 2.89 -3.41 26.14
N ASP A 76 1.69 -3.22 26.68
CA ASP A 76 1.10 -1.91 26.88
C ASP A 76 1.29 -1.45 28.36
N PRO A 77 1.58 -0.15 28.63
CA PRO A 77 1.93 0.32 29.97
C PRO A 77 0.90 0.02 31.07
N GLN A 78 -0.38 -0.07 30.70
CA GLN A 78 -1.50 -0.39 31.59
C GLN A 78 -2.29 -1.58 31.05
N GLY A 79 -1.59 -2.52 30.41
CA GLY A 79 -2.18 -3.73 29.84
C GLY A 79 -2.98 -4.52 30.88
N ILE A 80 -4.23 -4.87 30.53
CA ILE A 80 -5.12 -5.65 31.40
C ILE A 80 -5.51 -6.99 30.81
N VAL A 81 -5.36 -7.17 29.50
CA VAL A 81 -5.65 -8.43 28.80
C VAL A 81 -4.46 -9.35 28.94
N ASP A 82 -4.68 -10.55 29.47
CA ASP A 82 -3.65 -11.59 29.55
C ASP A 82 -3.29 -12.10 28.14
N PRO A 83 -2.02 -12.47 27.86
CA PRO A 83 -1.63 -12.99 26.55
C PRO A 83 -2.44 -14.18 26.05
N GLU A 84 -2.93 -15.02 26.97
CA GLU A 84 -3.79 -16.17 26.67
C GLU A 84 -5.18 -15.76 26.16
N ASP A 85 -5.68 -14.60 26.56
CA ASP A 85 -6.96 -14.03 26.13
C ASP A 85 -6.85 -13.14 24.88
N TYR A 86 -5.63 -12.91 24.37
CA TYR A 86 -5.38 -11.96 23.29
C TYR A 86 -6.21 -12.25 22.03
N GLU A 87 -6.19 -13.48 21.55
CA GLU A 87 -6.96 -13.86 20.35
C GLU A 87 -8.46 -13.81 20.57
N LYS A 88 -8.92 -14.16 21.78
CA LYS A 88 -10.32 -14.07 22.16
C LYS A 88 -10.79 -12.61 22.14
N VAL A 89 -9.99 -11.67 22.63
CA VAL A 89 -10.32 -10.24 22.56
C VAL A 89 -10.31 -9.73 21.12
N GLN A 90 -9.40 -10.20 20.25
CA GLN A 90 -9.46 -9.89 18.82
C GLN A 90 -10.80 -10.36 18.20
N GLU A 91 -11.28 -11.54 18.56
CA GLU A 91 -12.59 -12.05 18.11
C GLU A 91 -13.75 -11.25 18.67
N GLU A 92 -13.74 -10.89 19.96
CA GLU A 92 -14.75 -10.01 20.58
C GLU A 92 -14.84 -8.67 19.83
N ILE A 93 -13.69 -8.07 19.46
CA ILE A 93 -13.63 -6.84 18.66
C ILE A 93 -14.28 -7.06 17.29
N ILE A 94 -13.85 -8.09 16.55
CA ILE A 94 -14.35 -8.38 15.21
C ILE A 94 -15.87 -8.65 15.23
N HIS A 95 -16.36 -9.38 16.23
CA HIS A 95 -17.77 -9.67 16.41
C HIS A 95 -18.56 -8.39 16.70
N ALA A 96 -18.06 -7.52 17.59
CA ALA A 96 -18.70 -6.23 17.86
C ALA A 96 -18.82 -5.37 16.59
N LEU A 97 -17.73 -5.29 15.81
CA LEU A 97 -17.69 -4.59 14.53
C LEU A 97 -18.73 -5.11 13.54
N TYR A 98 -18.80 -6.43 13.33
CA TYR A 98 -19.75 -7.01 12.37
C TYR A 98 -21.20 -7.01 12.88
N ASN A 99 -21.44 -7.07 14.19
CA ASN A 99 -22.78 -7.04 14.76
C ASN A 99 -23.40 -5.64 14.77
N TYR A 100 -22.57 -4.59 14.84
CA TYR A 100 -23.06 -3.21 14.81
C TYR A 100 -23.90 -2.94 13.55
N THR A 101 -25.05 -2.32 13.78
CA THR A 101 -25.92 -1.79 12.72
C THR A 101 -26.16 -0.34 13.07
N ASP A 102 -25.84 0.54 12.14
CA ASP A 102 -25.98 1.96 12.37
C ASP A 102 -27.46 2.34 12.54
N PRO A 103 -27.86 2.96 13.66
CA PRO A 103 -29.27 3.20 13.94
C PRO A 103 -29.89 4.30 13.07
N GLU A 104 -29.08 5.22 12.52
CA GLU A 104 -29.58 6.31 11.67
C GLU A 104 -29.85 5.81 10.24
N THR A 105 -28.98 4.95 9.72
CA THR A 105 -29.05 4.49 8.31
C THR A 105 -29.59 3.07 8.15
N GLY A 106 -29.63 2.28 9.22
CA GLY A 106 -29.95 0.84 9.19
C GLY A 106 -28.89 -0.02 8.50
N LYS A 107 -27.72 0.54 8.14
CA LYS A 107 -26.66 -0.15 7.40
C LYS A 107 -25.55 -0.66 8.32
N LYS A 108 -24.82 -1.68 7.87
CA LYS A 108 -23.59 -2.14 8.52
C LYS A 108 -22.39 -1.36 7.95
N PRO A 109 -21.65 -0.59 8.77
CA PRO A 109 -20.57 0.25 8.30
C PRO A 109 -19.27 -0.51 8.04
N ILE A 110 -19.12 -1.76 8.49
CA ILE A 110 -17.87 -2.51 8.36
C ILE A 110 -17.86 -3.31 7.07
N ALA A 111 -16.89 -3.03 6.20
CA ALA A 111 -16.64 -3.78 4.97
C ALA A 111 -15.74 -5.00 5.23
N LEU A 112 -14.78 -4.85 6.15
CA LEU A 112 -13.78 -5.86 6.47
C LEU A 112 -13.26 -5.64 7.89
N ALA A 113 -13.03 -6.71 8.63
CA ALA A 113 -12.25 -6.72 9.86
C ALA A 113 -11.41 -8.01 9.89
N LEU A 114 -10.10 -7.86 10.10
CA LEU A 114 -9.11 -8.93 10.08
C LEU A 114 -8.27 -8.90 11.35
N LYS A 115 -7.86 -10.08 11.84
CA LYS A 115 -6.78 -10.17 12.82
C LYS A 115 -5.46 -9.74 12.14
N LYS A 116 -4.54 -9.18 12.93
CA LYS A 116 -3.23 -8.68 12.48
C LYS A 116 -2.46 -9.64 11.58
N GLN A 117 -2.47 -10.94 11.89
CA GLN A 117 -1.78 -11.98 11.12
C GLN A 117 -2.31 -12.12 9.69
N ASP A 118 -3.62 -11.94 9.50
CA ASP A 118 -4.28 -12.12 8.21
C ASP A 118 -4.25 -10.83 7.37
N ALA A 119 -4.07 -9.68 8.01
CA ALA A 119 -3.98 -8.38 7.35
C ALA A 119 -2.79 -8.28 6.36
N ARG A 120 -1.84 -9.21 6.41
CA ARG A 120 -0.73 -9.31 5.44
C ARG A 120 -1.23 -9.37 4.00
N ILE A 121 -2.39 -10.01 3.74
CA ILE A 121 -2.95 -10.14 2.39
C ILE A 121 -3.37 -8.80 1.77
N ILE A 122 -3.57 -7.76 2.59
CA ILE A 122 -3.89 -6.39 2.16
C ILE A 122 -2.71 -5.44 2.33
N GLY A 123 -1.48 -5.96 2.43
CA GLY A 123 -0.26 -5.16 2.53
C GLY A 123 -0.01 -4.55 3.91
N LEU A 124 -0.72 -5.01 4.95
CA LEU A 124 -0.56 -4.51 6.31
C LEU A 124 0.08 -5.59 7.19
N TYR A 125 1.32 -5.37 7.60
CA TYR A 125 2.07 -6.31 8.46
C TYR A 125 3.15 -5.59 9.29
N GLY A 126 3.77 -6.35 10.20
CA GLY A 126 4.85 -5.88 11.06
C GLY A 126 4.36 -5.32 12.40
N ASP A 127 5.28 -4.85 13.22
CA ASP A 127 4.99 -4.57 14.63
C ASP A 127 4.12 -3.33 14.83
N ARG A 128 4.09 -2.43 13.85
CA ARG A 128 3.43 -1.13 13.96
C ARG A 128 1.94 -1.13 13.61
N ILE A 129 1.40 -2.22 13.06
CA ILE A 129 -0.04 -2.31 12.75
C ILE A 129 -0.86 -2.74 13.97
N GLY A 130 -2.14 -2.39 13.95
CA GLY A 130 -3.12 -2.79 14.98
C GLY A 130 -3.32 -4.30 15.08
N ASP A 131 -3.82 -4.73 16.22
CA ASP A 131 -4.13 -6.13 16.51
C ASP A 131 -5.37 -6.61 15.74
N VAL A 132 -6.30 -5.70 15.49
CA VAL A 132 -7.38 -5.85 14.52
C VAL A 132 -7.29 -4.69 13.52
N VAL A 133 -7.34 -5.02 12.25
CA VAL A 133 -7.39 -4.06 11.13
C VAL A 133 -8.80 -4.09 10.56
N TYR A 134 -9.40 -2.92 10.37
CA TYR A 134 -10.75 -2.82 9.81
C TYR A 134 -10.83 -1.82 8.66
N ALA A 135 -11.82 -2.02 7.80
CA ALA A 135 -12.22 -1.07 6.77
C ALA A 135 -13.74 -0.85 6.81
N ILE A 136 -14.16 0.36 6.49
CA ILE A 136 -15.56 0.77 6.47
C ILE A 136 -16.10 0.85 5.05
N THR A 137 -17.41 0.70 4.90
CA THR A 137 -18.10 0.82 3.62
C THR A 137 -18.10 2.28 3.15
N PRO A 138 -18.21 2.53 1.83
CA PRO A 138 -18.11 3.88 1.27
C PRO A 138 -19.23 4.84 1.73
N ASP A 139 -20.36 4.28 2.20
CA ASP A 139 -21.52 5.00 2.76
C ASP A 139 -21.24 5.78 4.05
N PHE A 140 -20.09 5.50 4.68
CA PHE A 140 -19.68 6.11 5.95
C PHE A 140 -18.33 6.81 5.84
N GLY A 141 -18.11 7.73 6.79
CA GLY A 141 -16.88 8.47 6.98
C GLY A 141 -16.63 9.55 5.92
N GLY A 142 -15.54 10.28 6.12
CA GLY A 142 -15.06 11.34 5.22
C GLY A 142 -13.54 11.43 5.10
N GLN A 143 -12.83 10.45 5.63
CA GLN A 143 -11.37 10.30 5.49
C GLN A 143 -11.10 9.08 4.62
N HIS A 144 -9.99 9.05 3.88
CA HIS A 144 -9.62 7.91 3.02
C HIS A 144 -9.07 6.72 3.84
N GLY A 145 -8.41 6.99 4.97
CA GLY A 145 -7.66 6.00 5.72
C GLY A 145 -8.42 4.76 6.23
N PRO A 146 -9.68 4.86 6.70
CA PRO A 146 -10.43 3.69 7.16
C PRO A 146 -11.14 2.94 6.02
N HIS A 147 -10.89 3.25 4.75
CA HIS A 147 -11.54 2.58 3.61
C HIS A 147 -10.56 1.68 2.86
N LEU A 148 -11.08 0.65 2.20
CA LEU A 148 -10.30 -0.04 1.18
C LEU A 148 -10.05 0.89 -0.01
N PRO A 149 -8.89 0.82 -0.70
CA PRO A 149 -8.61 1.62 -1.89
C PRO A 149 -9.60 1.42 -3.04
N THR A 150 -10.40 0.34 -3.00
CA THR A 150 -11.45 0.02 -3.97
C THR A 150 -12.77 0.73 -3.69
N ALA A 151 -12.90 1.48 -2.59
CA ALA A 151 -14.12 2.16 -2.20
C ALA A 151 -14.52 3.27 -3.19
N ARG A 152 -15.81 3.31 -3.53
CA ARG A 152 -16.42 4.30 -4.43
C ARG A 152 -17.74 4.78 -3.86
N PHE A 153 -18.04 6.07 -4.00
CA PHE A 153 -19.31 6.64 -3.54
C PHE A 153 -19.74 7.80 -4.43
N GLY A 154 -20.88 7.66 -5.10
CA GLY A 154 -21.34 8.63 -6.10
C GLY A 154 -20.30 8.78 -7.21
N LEU A 155 -19.83 10.02 -7.42
CA LEU A 155 -18.74 10.34 -8.35
C LEU A 155 -17.33 10.13 -7.74
N GLY A 156 -17.24 9.89 -6.43
CA GLY A 156 -15.99 9.69 -5.71
C GLY A 156 -15.42 8.28 -5.85
N ASP A 157 -14.10 8.18 -5.87
CA ASP A 157 -13.33 6.96 -6.08
C ASP A 157 -12.03 7.06 -5.27
N LEU A 158 -11.74 6.08 -4.43
CA LEU A 158 -10.49 6.07 -3.64
C LEU A 158 -9.30 5.49 -4.39
N ARG A 159 -9.49 4.95 -5.61
CA ARG A 159 -8.38 4.54 -6.45
C ARG A 159 -7.54 5.77 -6.80
N GLY A 160 -6.22 5.64 -6.63
CA GLY A 160 -5.28 6.65 -7.07
C GLY A 160 -5.27 6.82 -8.59
N LEU A 161 -4.80 7.98 -9.04
CA LEU A 161 -4.48 8.22 -10.45
C LEU A 161 -3.08 7.68 -10.74
N PHE A 162 -2.92 7.06 -11.90
CA PHE A 162 -1.60 6.73 -12.45
C PHE A 162 -1.60 7.03 -13.95
N VAL A 163 -0.65 7.84 -14.39
CA VAL A 163 -0.38 8.15 -15.80
C VAL A 163 1.12 8.13 -16.01
N MET A 164 1.57 7.50 -17.09
CA MET A 164 2.97 7.45 -17.49
C MET A 164 3.10 7.77 -18.98
N SER A 165 4.10 8.56 -19.33
CA SER A 165 4.40 8.96 -20.71
C SER A 165 5.89 9.22 -20.88
N GLY A 166 6.46 8.85 -22.02
CA GLY A 166 7.87 9.08 -22.33
C GLY A 166 8.47 7.90 -23.12
N PRO A 167 9.80 7.84 -23.22
CA PRO A 167 10.51 6.82 -23.99
C PRO A 167 10.23 5.40 -23.50
N GLY A 168 9.99 4.49 -24.43
CA GLY A 168 9.71 3.07 -24.14
C GLY A 168 8.35 2.78 -23.50
N VAL A 169 7.46 3.78 -23.39
CA VAL A 169 6.11 3.65 -22.82
C VAL A 169 5.05 3.63 -23.92
N LYS A 170 4.11 2.69 -23.85
CA LYS A 170 2.99 2.59 -24.81
C LYS A 170 2.13 3.85 -24.80
N LYS A 171 1.77 4.32 -25.99
CA LYS A 171 0.85 5.45 -26.19
C LYS A 171 -0.60 4.99 -26.22
N GLY A 172 -1.48 5.73 -25.54
CA GLY A 172 -2.93 5.51 -25.57
C GLY A 172 -3.41 4.23 -24.87
N GLU A 173 -2.55 3.56 -24.10
CA GLU A 173 -2.87 2.31 -23.43
C GLU A 173 -3.61 2.54 -22.11
N ILE A 174 -4.65 1.74 -21.84
CA ILE A 174 -5.34 1.71 -20.54
C ILE A 174 -5.06 0.36 -19.89
N LEU A 175 -4.16 0.35 -18.91
CA LEU A 175 -3.81 -0.84 -18.16
C LEU A 175 -5.04 -1.45 -17.49
N LYS A 176 -5.24 -2.76 -17.71
CA LYS A 176 -6.35 -3.52 -17.12
C LYS A 176 -6.00 -4.17 -15.78
N ARG A 177 -4.72 -4.39 -15.50
CA ARG A 177 -4.25 -4.90 -14.20
C ARG A 177 -4.32 -3.83 -13.12
N THR A 178 -4.42 -4.25 -11.87
CA THR A 178 -4.19 -3.37 -10.71
C THR A 178 -2.75 -2.89 -10.74
N VAL A 179 -2.53 -1.57 -10.73
CA VAL A 179 -1.21 -0.97 -10.53
C VAL A 179 -1.10 -0.61 -9.06
N HIS A 180 -0.05 -1.10 -8.41
CA HIS A 180 0.22 -0.77 -7.03
C HIS A 180 1.18 0.43 -6.96
N LEU A 181 1.12 1.23 -5.89
CA LEU A 181 2.00 2.40 -5.75
C LEU A 181 3.48 1.98 -5.67
N GLU A 182 3.74 0.85 -5.03
CA GLU A 182 5.08 0.26 -4.94
C GLU A 182 5.66 -0.14 -6.30
N ASP A 183 4.84 -0.34 -7.35
CA ASP A 183 5.30 -0.68 -8.71
C ASP A 183 5.95 0.51 -9.44
N VAL A 184 5.68 1.75 -9.00
CA VAL A 184 6.11 2.97 -9.68
C VAL A 184 7.64 3.10 -9.69
N VAL A 185 8.25 2.94 -8.52
CA VAL A 185 9.71 3.08 -8.32
C VAL A 185 10.52 2.06 -9.16
N PRO A 186 10.27 0.74 -9.08
CA PRO A 186 11.02 -0.21 -9.89
C PRO A 186 10.81 0.00 -11.40
N THR A 187 9.63 0.46 -11.81
CA THR A 187 9.37 0.83 -13.21
C THR A 187 10.21 2.02 -13.66
N ILE A 188 10.32 3.06 -12.85
CA ILE A 188 11.20 4.21 -13.11
C ILE A 188 12.65 3.75 -13.22
N CYS A 189 13.13 2.97 -12.25
CA CYS A 189 14.50 2.48 -12.24
C CYS A 189 14.81 1.64 -13.50
N TYR A 190 13.87 0.80 -13.93
CA TYR A 190 14.02 -0.02 -15.12
C TYR A 190 14.16 0.82 -16.41
N LEU A 191 13.32 1.85 -16.57
CA LEU A 191 13.32 2.71 -17.76
C LEU A 191 14.50 3.70 -17.77
N ALA A 192 14.84 4.26 -16.62
CA ALA A 192 15.89 5.27 -16.47
C ALA A 192 17.29 4.68 -16.22
N GLU A 193 17.43 3.34 -16.25
CA GLU A 193 18.68 2.62 -15.97
C GLU A 193 19.30 2.96 -14.60
N LEU A 194 18.44 3.21 -13.61
CA LEU A 194 18.86 3.51 -12.24
C LEU A 194 18.92 2.21 -11.41
N PRO A 195 19.80 2.15 -10.39
CA PRO A 195 19.75 1.07 -9.43
C PRO A 195 18.40 1.04 -8.72
N VAL A 196 17.83 -0.16 -8.56
CA VAL A 196 16.59 -0.36 -7.81
C VAL A 196 16.93 -0.33 -6.31
N PRO A 197 16.15 0.36 -5.45
CA PRO A 197 16.34 0.29 -4.00
C PRO A 197 16.28 -1.15 -3.48
N GLU A 198 17.17 -1.52 -2.56
CA GLU A 198 17.33 -2.90 -2.06
C GLU A 198 16.04 -3.49 -1.45
N HIS A 199 15.20 -2.64 -0.88
CA HIS A 199 13.95 -3.04 -0.21
C HIS A 199 12.70 -2.71 -1.03
N ALA A 200 12.83 -2.46 -2.34
CA ALA A 200 11.67 -2.28 -3.20
C ALA A 200 10.88 -3.60 -3.33
N GLU A 201 9.59 -3.58 -2.99
CA GLU A 201 8.71 -4.76 -3.04
C GLU A 201 7.82 -4.81 -4.29
N GLY A 202 7.67 -3.68 -4.99
CA GLY A 202 6.84 -3.60 -6.20
C GLY A 202 7.47 -4.26 -7.42
N ALA A 203 6.65 -4.42 -8.46
CA ALA A 203 7.06 -5.03 -9.72
C ALA A 203 7.12 -4.01 -10.86
N ILE A 204 7.98 -4.27 -11.84
CA ILE A 204 8.04 -3.47 -13.07
C ILE A 204 6.71 -3.62 -13.84
N LEU A 205 6.15 -2.50 -14.28
CA LEU A 205 4.92 -2.44 -15.06
C LEU A 205 5.17 -2.77 -16.55
N TYR A 206 5.60 -3.99 -16.83
CA TYR A 206 5.92 -4.46 -18.19
C TYR A 206 4.79 -4.24 -19.21
N GLN A 207 3.53 -4.33 -18.77
CA GLN A 207 2.36 -4.10 -19.63
C GLN A 207 2.30 -2.68 -20.18
N ALA A 208 2.88 -1.70 -19.46
CA ALA A 208 2.95 -0.31 -19.87
C ALA A 208 4.08 -0.02 -20.87
N LEU A 209 5.01 -0.96 -21.06
CA LEU A 209 6.19 -0.76 -21.89
C LEU A 209 5.94 -1.20 -23.34
N GLU A 210 6.55 -0.51 -24.30
CA GLU A 210 6.49 -0.86 -25.73
C GLU A 210 7.14 -2.23 -25.98
N ASP A 211 8.32 -2.46 -25.39
CA ASP A 211 8.99 -3.76 -25.36
C ASP A 211 9.24 -4.17 -23.89
N PRO A 212 8.51 -5.17 -23.36
CA PRO A 212 8.73 -5.66 -22.00
C PRO A 212 10.10 -6.35 -21.82
N ASN A 213 10.77 -6.71 -22.93
CA ASN A 213 12.07 -7.36 -22.95
C ASN A 213 13.22 -6.41 -23.32
N LEU A 214 13.00 -5.09 -23.33
CA LEU A 214 13.99 -4.09 -23.77
C LEU A 214 15.40 -4.38 -23.22
N LYS A 215 15.53 -4.45 -21.90
CA LYS A 215 16.83 -4.69 -21.23
C LYS A 215 17.41 -6.07 -21.50
N LEU A 216 16.56 -7.08 -21.66
CA LEU A 216 17.01 -8.42 -22.04
C LEU A 216 17.58 -8.43 -23.48
N ASN A 217 16.94 -7.70 -24.39
CA ASN A 217 17.36 -7.58 -25.79
C ASN A 217 18.66 -6.78 -25.91
N GLU A 218 18.79 -5.67 -25.18
CA GLU A 218 20.03 -4.90 -25.08
C GLU A 218 21.19 -5.75 -24.57
N MET A 219 20.98 -6.49 -23.47
CA MET A 219 22.00 -7.36 -22.88
C MET A 219 22.42 -8.48 -23.85
N LYS A 220 21.48 -9.10 -24.57
CA LYS A 220 21.80 -10.11 -25.60
C LYS A 220 22.66 -9.51 -26.72
N LYS A 221 22.35 -8.30 -27.17
CA LYS A 221 23.13 -7.58 -28.20
C LYS A 221 24.54 -7.26 -27.70
N LEU A 222 24.66 -6.78 -26.46
CA LEU A 222 25.95 -6.49 -25.82
C LEU A 222 26.82 -7.74 -25.70
N ARG A 223 26.27 -8.86 -25.20
CA ARG A 223 26.99 -10.15 -25.11
C ARG A 223 27.50 -10.63 -26.46
N LYS A 224 26.64 -10.59 -27.49
CA LYS A 224 27.03 -10.96 -28.86
C LYS A 224 28.13 -10.07 -29.42
N ASN A 225 28.08 -8.76 -29.15
CA ASN A 225 29.11 -7.82 -29.59
C ASN A 225 30.43 -8.05 -28.86
N TYR A 226 30.37 -8.32 -27.56
CA TYR A 226 31.52 -8.67 -26.74
C TYR A 226 32.23 -9.93 -27.26
N GLU A 227 31.49 -11.02 -27.51
CA GLU A 227 32.04 -12.26 -28.08
C GLU A 227 32.74 -12.02 -29.43
N ARG A 228 32.15 -11.18 -30.30
CA ARG A 228 32.73 -10.82 -31.59
C ARG A 228 34.03 -10.03 -31.43
N LEU A 229 34.05 -9.05 -30.52
CA LEU A 229 35.23 -8.23 -30.28
C LEU A 229 36.35 -9.06 -29.67
N GLN A 230 36.03 -9.92 -28.70
CA GLN A 230 36.99 -10.86 -28.12
C GLN A 230 37.58 -11.78 -29.19
N SER A 231 36.73 -12.38 -30.04
CA SER A 231 37.18 -13.25 -31.13
C SER A 231 38.08 -12.53 -32.14
N ALA A 232 37.83 -11.24 -32.41
CA ALA A 232 38.65 -10.43 -33.30
C ALA A 232 40.02 -10.14 -32.66
N PHE A 233 40.03 -9.76 -31.38
CA PHE A 233 41.24 -9.49 -30.60
C PHE A 233 42.14 -10.73 -30.49
N GLU A 234 41.57 -11.90 -30.19
CA GLU A 234 42.33 -13.16 -30.12
C GLU A 234 42.97 -13.53 -31.47
N LYS A 235 42.26 -13.30 -32.58
CA LYS A 235 42.80 -13.51 -33.93
C LYS A 235 43.93 -12.55 -34.27
N GLU A 236 43.79 -11.28 -33.89
CA GLU A 236 44.82 -10.26 -34.10
C GLU A 236 46.08 -10.59 -33.29
N GLN A 237 45.93 -10.94 -32.01
CA GLN A 237 47.04 -11.38 -31.16
C GLN A 237 47.75 -12.62 -31.75
N ALA A 238 47.00 -13.60 -32.25
CA ALA A 238 47.59 -14.77 -32.90
C ALA A 238 48.41 -14.43 -34.16
N LEU A 239 47.99 -13.40 -34.92
CA LEU A 239 48.70 -12.89 -36.09
C LEU A 239 49.96 -12.08 -35.72
N GLU A 240 49.95 -11.33 -34.61
CA GLU A 240 51.14 -10.57 -34.16
C GLU A 240 52.24 -11.47 -33.58
N HIS A 241 51.86 -12.55 -32.89
CA HIS A 241 52.83 -13.52 -32.34
C HIS A 241 53.50 -14.41 -33.40
N THR A 242 53.12 -14.30 -34.68
CA THR A 242 53.72 -15.07 -35.79
C THR A 242 54.81 -14.33 -36.57
N TYR A 243 55.22 -13.13 -36.16
CA TYR A 243 56.25 -12.30 -36.85
C TYR A 243 57.65 -12.26 -36.21
N ASN A 244 58.04 -13.25 -35.40
CA ASN A 244 59.43 -13.43 -34.95
C ASN A 244 59.94 -14.83 -35.31
N VAL A 245 60.32 -15.03 -36.58
CA VAL A 245 61.21 -16.12 -37.03
C VAL A 245 62.21 -15.54 -38.01
#